data_AF-A0A959LAZ6-F1
#
_entry.id   AF-A0A959LAZ6-F1
#
_cell.length_a   1.000
_cell.length_b   1.000
_cell.length_c   1.000
_cell.angle_alpha   90.00
_cell.angle_beta   90.00
_cell.angle_gamma   90.00
#
_symmetry.space_group_name_H-M   'P 1'
#
loop_
_entity.id
_entity.type
_entity.pdbx_description
1 polymer ?
#
loop_
_entity_poly.entity_id
_entity_poly.type
_entity_poly.pdbx_seq_one_letter_code
_entity_poly.pdbx_strand_id
1 'polypeptide(L)'
;MRDKIIELFEYRKFPLLFEAAGKKWEVSSPFVESLIELQEKIYDLDSILESDWDIDPMHLSEQWKQINQCQLFRDFSREEKVEWCREILKYQSHELALRKGISPLGLDMEYFYYFKSCDVKLLRKLIYEQFAELHDYINLSDWKLFDLVTEINDDVMDLHEDCQYYNGNAFLISMVQDGKELTRNKFADFLNECGKKNEKCHYNTDIKNELKNWVSNEVDSTLKLMSQRIEESDLDTLAHSTLFSKFECLS
;
A
#
# COMPACT_ATOMS: atom_id res chain seq x y z
N MET A 1 4.13 -14.91 8.78
CA MET A 1 3.10 -14.13 8.06
C MET A 1 2.32 -13.28 9.04
N ARG A 2 1.56 -13.88 9.96
CA ARG A 2 0.81 -13.19 11.01
C ARG A 2 1.56 -12.06 11.73
N ASP A 3 2.77 -12.29 12.23
CA ASP A 3 3.53 -11.26 12.94
C ASP A 3 3.84 -10.05 12.04
N LYS A 4 4.17 -10.28 10.76
CA LYS A 4 4.35 -9.21 9.77
C LYS A 4 3.07 -8.38 9.57
N ILE A 5 1.90 -9.02 9.55
CA ILE A 5 0.61 -8.33 9.43
C ILE A 5 0.32 -7.48 10.67
N ILE A 6 0.66 -7.99 11.87
CA ILE A 6 0.52 -7.22 13.11
C ILE A 6 1.46 -6.01 13.09
N GLU A 7 2.72 -6.20 12.68
CA GLU A 7 3.68 -5.11 12.50
C GLU A 7 3.17 -4.07 11.50
N LEU A 8 2.59 -4.51 10.37
CA LEU A 8 1.92 -3.62 9.42
C LEU A 8 0.78 -2.84 10.09
N PHE A 9 -0.08 -3.49 10.86
CA PHE A 9 -1.22 -2.82 11.53
C PHE A 9 -0.76 -1.75 12.52
N GLU A 10 0.33 -2.00 13.26
CA GLU A 10 0.97 -1.04 14.15
C GLU A 10 1.61 0.11 13.37
N TYR A 11 2.29 -0.19 12.26
CA TYR A 11 2.87 0.80 11.37
C TYR A 11 1.79 1.71 10.77
N ARG A 12 0.69 1.13 10.27
CA ARG A 12 -0.45 1.80 9.65
C ARG A 12 -1.46 2.40 10.64
N LYS A 13 -1.14 2.37 11.94
CA LYS A 13 -1.84 3.03 13.06
C LYS A 13 -3.27 2.55 13.31
N PHE A 14 -3.56 1.27 13.07
CA PHE A 14 -4.87 0.68 13.40
C PHE A 14 -5.18 0.66 14.91
N PRO A 15 -4.23 0.39 15.83
CA PRO A 15 -4.51 0.44 17.27
C PRO A 15 -5.12 1.76 17.73
N LEU A 16 -4.71 2.87 17.12
CA LEU A 16 -5.15 4.21 17.50
C LEU A 16 -6.58 4.51 17.01
N LEU A 17 -7.02 3.87 15.93
CA LEU A 17 -8.44 3.89 15.55
C LEU A 17 -9.29 3.16 16.59
N PHE A 18 -8.82 2.05 17.14
CA PHE A 18 -9.54 1.35 18.21
C PHE A 18 -9.62 2.23 19.46
N GLU A 19 -8.51 2.84 19.86
CA GLU A 19 -8.46 3.74 21.01
C GLU A 19 -9.40 4.94 20.85
N ALA A 20 -9.42 5.57 19.68
CA ALA A 20 -10.32 6.68 19.37
C ALA A 20 -11.80 6.29 19.35
N ALA A 21 -12.10 5.03 19.02
CA ALA A 21 -13.44 4.45 19.15
C ALA A 21 -13.78 4.04 20.60
N GLY A 22 -12.91 4.32 21.57
CA GLY A 22 -13.06 3.89 22.97
C GLY A 22 -12.97 2.37 23.13
N LYS A 23 -12.34 1.67 22.19
CA LYS A 23 -12.08 0.23 22.23
C LYS A 23 -10.62 -0.03 22.54
N LYS A 24 -10.34 -1.20 23.11
CA LYS A 24 -8.97 -1.65 23.32
C LYS A 24 -8.48 -2.41 22.09
N TRP A 25 -7.28 -2.08 21.62
CA TRP A 25 -6.59 -2.90 20.63
C TRP A 25 -6.20 -4.24 21.26
N GLU A 26 -6.81 -5.32 20.78
CA GLU A 26 -6.51 -6.68 21.20
C GLU A 26 -6.40 -7.56 19.98
N VAL A 27 -5.17 -8.01 19.68
CA VAL A 27 -4.86 -8.87 18.53
C VAL A 27 -5.72 -10.14 18.53
N SER A 28 -6.02 -10.68 19.71
CA SER A 28 -6.84 -11.89 19.88
C SER A 28 -8.35 -11.62 19.82
N SER A 29 -8.79 -10.39 19.58
CA SER A 29 -10.22 -10.10 19.47
C SER A 29 -10.79 -10.66 18.16
N PRO A 30 -12.03 -11.20 18.14
CA PRO A 30 -12.59 -11.82 16.94
C PRO A 30 -12.60 -10.89 15.71
N PHE A 31 -12.77 -9.59 15.91
CA PHE A 31 -12.76 -8.62 14.82
C PHE A 31 -11.34 -8.41 14.26
N VAL A 32 -10.32 -8.24 15.12
CA VAL A 32 -8.93 -8.11 14.66
C VAL A 32 -8.45 -9.39 13.99
N GLU A 33 -8.81 -10.57 14.50
CA GLU A 33 -8.53 -11.85 13.84
C GLU A 33 -9.12 -11.90 12.42
N SER A 34 -10.33 -11.36 12.24
CA SER A 34 -10.97 -11.33 10.92
C SER A 34 -10.29 -10.33 9.97
N LEU A 35 -9.72 -9.22 10.49
CA LEU A 35 -8.90 -8.29 9.71
C LEU A 35 -7.57 -8.94 9.28
N ILE A 36 -6.94 -9.68 10.18
CA ILE A 36 -5.71 -10.45 9.89
C ILE A 36 -6.00 -11.49 8.81
N GLU A 37 -7.07 -12.28 8.96
CA GLU A 37 -7.47 -13.28 7.95
C GLU A 37 -7.66 -12.64 6.58
N LEU A 38 -8.36 -11.51 6.50
CA LEU A 38 -8.55 -10.80 5.23
C LEU A 38 -7.22 -10.32 4.64
N GLN A 39 -6.32 -9.77 5.45
CA GLN A 39 -5.00 -9.34 4.99
C GLN A 39 -4.14 -10.51 4.49
N GLU A 40 -4.19 -11.66 5.16
CA GLU A 40 -3.52 -12.89 4.69
C GLU A 40 -4.02 -13.28 3.30
N LYS A 41 -5.34 -13.17 3.03
CA LYS A 41 -5.90 -13.46 1.70
C LYS A 41 -5.53 -12.45 0.62
N ILE A 42 -5.34 -11.19 1.00
CA ILE A 42 -4.83 -10.17 0.08
C ILE A 42 -3.35 -10.43 -0.23
N TYR A 43 -2.54 -10.83 0.75
CA TYR A 43 -1.15 -11.24 0.52
C TYR A 43 -1.03 -12.51 -0.32
N ASP A 44 -1.91 -13.49 -0.13
CA ASP A 44 -1.97 -14.68 -1.00
C ASP A 44 -2.26 -14.30 -2.47
N LEU A 45 -3.13 -13.29 -2.68
CA LEU A 45 -3.40 -12.74 -4.01
C LEU A 45 -2.16 -12.03 -4.58
N ASP A 46 -1.54 -11.15 -3.79
CA ASP A 46 -0.39 -10.36 -4.22
C ASP A 46 0.81 -11.25 -4.55
N SER A 47 1.08 -12.25 -3.72
CA SER A 47 2.16 -13.23 -3.97
C SER A 47 2.06 -13.91 -5.33
N ILE A 48 0.84 -14.19 -5.84
CA ILE A 48 0.65 -14.72 -7.19
C ILE A 48 0.96 -13.65 -8.26
N LEU A 49 0.54 -12.41 -8.03
CA LEU A 49 0.86 -11.28 -8.91
C LEU A 49 2.35 -10.98 -8.95
N GLU A 50 3.09 -11.28 -7.89
CA GLU A 50 4.52 -11.01 -7.78
C GLU A 50 5.39 -12.17 -8.29
N SER A 51 4.95 -13.41 -8.16
CA SER A 51 5.76 -14.60 -8.46
C SER A 51 5.57 -15.17 -9.87
N ASP A 52 4.39 -15.03 -10.47
CA ASP A 52 4.06 -15.68 -11.74
C ASP A 52 4.00 -14.69 -12.91
N TRP A 53 4.87 -14.84 -13.91
CA TRP A 53 4.78 -13.99 -15.12
C TRP A 53 3.49 -14.29 -15.92
N ASP A 54 3.21 -15.57 -16.16
CA ASP A 54 2.01 -16.05 -16.84
C ASP A 54 0.96 -16.48 -15.81
N ILE A 55 0.08 -15.56 -15.42
CA ILE A 55 -0.92 -15.81 -14.38
C ILE A 55 -2.07 -16.66 -14.93
N ASP A 56 -2.35 -17.78 -14.26
CA ASP A 56 -3.55 -18.58 -14.49
C ASP A 56 -4.80 -17.84 -13.95
N PRO A 57 -5.78 -17.49 -14.81
CA PRO A 57 -7.04 -16.88 -14.37
C PRO A 57 -7.81 -17.72 -13.35
N MET A 58 -7.66 -19.05 -13.37
CA MET A 58 -8.31 -19.93 -12.39
C MET A 58 -7.72 -19.74 -10.99
N HIS A 59 -6.38 -19.64 -10.86
CA HIS A 59 -5.73 -19.36 -9.59
C HIS A 59 -6.14 -18.00 -9.04
N LEU A 60 -6.13 -16.98 -9.91
CA LEU A 60 -6.56 -15.64 -9.54
C LEU A 60 -8.02 -15.62 -9.05
N SER A 61 -8.91 -16.33 -9.76
CA SER A 61 -10.31 -16.48 -9.36
C SER A 61 -10.48 -17.19 -8.02
N GLU A 62 -9.64 -18.17 -7.69
CA GLU A 62 -9.71 -18.87 -6.42
C GLU A 62 -9.28 -17.97 -5.26
N GLN A 63 -8.26 -17.11 -5.43
CA GLN A 63 -7.90 -16.14 -4.41
C GLN A 63 -9.01 -15.13 -4.14
N TRP A 64 -9.65 -14.63 -5.19
CA TRP A 64 -10.83 -13.78 -5.05
C TRP A 64 -11.99 -14.48 -4.34
N LYS A 65 -12.15 -15.78 -4.55
CA LYS A 65 -13.14 -16.56 -3.82
C LYS A 65 -12.80 -16.65 -2.34
N GLN A 66 -11.53 -16.83 -1.97
CA GLN A 66 -11.10 -16.83 -0.58
C GLN A 66 -11.33 -15.47 0.09
N ILE A 67 -10.93 -14.36 -0.55
CA ILE A 67 -11.20 -13.00 -0.08
C ILE A 67 -12.71 -12.82 0.15
N ASN A 68 -13.55 -13.17 -0.82
CA ASN A 68 -14.99 -13.04 -0.73
C ASN A 68 -15.67 -13.94 0.33
N GLN A 69 -14.95 -14.95 0.82
CA GLN A 69 -15.41 -15.89 1.85
C GLN A 69 -14.96 -15.50 3.26
N CYS A 70 -14.08 -14.51 3.42
CA CYS A 70 -13.66 -14.01 4.71
C CYS A 70 -14.86 -13.61 5.58
N GLN A 71 -14.73 -13.83 6.89
CA GLN A 71 -15.82 -13.60 7.86
C GLN A 71 -16.38 -12.17 7.80
N LEU A 72 -15.54 -11.16 7.52
CA LEU A 72 -15.94 -9.76 7.40
C LEU A 72 -16.94 -9.49 6.27
N PHE A 73 -16.99 -10.35 5.26
CA PHE A 73 -17.90 -10.21 4.11
C PHE A 73 -19.04 -11.21 4.14
N ARG A 74 -19.27 -11.93 5.26
CA ARG A 74 -20.28 -12.99 5.34
C ARG A 74 -21.67 -12.49 4.95
N ASP A 75 -22.04 -11.30 5.44
CA ASP A 75 -23.38 -10.75 5.28
C ASP A 75 -23.51 -9.81 4.07
N PHE A 76 -22.41 -9.60 3.32
CA PHE A 76 -22.41 -8.74 2.15
C PHE A 76 -22.99 -9.50 0.95
N SER A 77 -23.84 -8.83 0.19
CA SER A 77 -24.23 -9.25 -1.15
C SER A 77 -23.02 -9.33 -2.08
N ARG A 78 -23.20 -9.99 -3.23
CA ARG A 78 -22.12 -10.09 -4.23
C ARG A 78 -21.70 -8.70 -4.73
N GLU A 79 -22.68 -7.84 -4.94
CA GLU A 79 -22.49 -6.47 -5.42
C GLU A 79 -21.71 -5.64 -4.39
N GLU A 80 -22.03 -5.77 -3.10
CA GLU A 80 -21.27 -5.12 -2.03
C GLU A 80 -19.83 -5.60 -1.98
N LYS A 81 -19.57 -6.91 -2.06
CA LYS A 81 -18.19 -7.44 -2.06
C LYS A 81 -17.37 -6.85 -3.20
N VAL A 82 -17.94 -6.77 -4.40
CA VAL A 82 -17.27 -6.16 -5.56
C VAL A 82 -16.97 -4.68 -5.32
N GLU A 83 -17.93 -3.93 -4.78
CA GLU A 83 -17.72 -2.50 -4.50
C GLU A 83 -16.65 -2.27 -3.43
N TRP A 84 -16.65 -3.08 -2.37
CA TRP A 84 -15.68 -3.01 -1.29
C TRP A 84 -14.27 -3.37 -1.74
N CYS A 85 -14.12 -4.34 -2.65
CA CYS A 85 -12.83 -4.76 -3.18
C CYS A 85 -12.44 -4.05 -4.49
N ARG A 86 -13.19 -3.03 -4.93
CA ARG A 86 -12.98 -2.36 -6.23
C ARG A 86 -11.59 -1.78 -6.40
N GLU A 87 -11.01 -1.23 -5.34
CA GLU A 87 -9.67 -0.63 -5.39
C GLU A 87 -8.58 -1.70 -5.53
N ILE A 88 -8.73 -2.85 -4.85
CA ILE A 88 -7.83 -4.00 -5.00
C ILE A 88 -7.92 -4.55 -6.43
N LEU A 89 -9.13 -4.70 -6.98
CA LEU A 89 -9.32 -5.08 -8.38
C LEU A 89 -8.63 -4.09 -9.34
N LYS A 90 -8.66 -2.80 -9.01
CA LYS A 90 -8.01 -1.77 -9.80
C LYS A 90 -6.49 -1.87 -9.71
N TYR A 91 -5.92 -2.07 -8.52
CA TYR A 91 -4.49 -2.25 -8.35
C TYR A 91 -3.98 -3.52 -9.03
N GLN A 92 -4.70 -4.64 -8.90
CA GLN A 92 -4.41 -5.86 -9.66
C GLN A 92 -4.34 -5.59 -11.17
N SER A 93 -5.21 -4.72 -11.71
CA SER A 93 -5.15 -4.36 -13.14
C SER A 93 -3.87 -3.61 -13.52
N HIS A 94 -3.27 -2.86 -12.58
CA HIS A 94 -1.98 -2.20 -12.75
C HIS A 94 -0.84 -3.22 -12.75
N GLU A 95 -0.83 -4.15 -11.79
CA GLU A 95 0.16 -5.25 -11.74
C GLU A 95 0.12 -6.13 -13.00
N LEU A 96 -1.09 -6.47 -13.48
CA LEU A 96 -1.26 -7.23 -14.72
C LEU A 96 -0.81 -6.44 -15.96
N ALA A 97 -0.82 -5.10 -15.91
CA ALA A 97 -0.38 -4.27 -17.03
C ALA A 97 1.15 -4.30 -17.22
N LEU A 98 1.92 -4.58 -16.16
CA LEU A 98 3.37 -4.76 -16.24
C LEU A 98 3.74 -5.83 -17.27
N ARG A 99 3.02 -6.96 -17.29
CA ARG A 99 3.22 -8.06 -18.25
C ARG A 99 3.01 -7.65 -19.71
N LYS A 100 2.37 -6.51 -19.94
CA LYS A 100 2.15 -5.91 -21.26
C LYS A 100 3.13 -4.77 -21.57
N GLY A 101 4.16 -4.59 -20.74
CA GLY A 101 5.13 -3.50 -20.87
C GLY A 101 4.61 -2.13 -20.46
N ILE A 102 3.47 -2.07 -19.75
CA ILE A 102 2.91 -0.80 -19.30
C ILE A 102 3.48 -0.47 -17.92
N SER A 103 4.43 0.47 -17.90
CA SER A 103 5.09 0.93 -16.66
C SER A 103 4.16 1.81 -15.80
N PRO A 104 4.18 1.66 -14.46
CA PRO A 104 3.43 2.52 -13.55
C PRO A 104 3.94 3.98 -13.56
N LEU A 105 5.16 4.23 -14.07
CA LEU A 105 5.72 5.59 -14.17
C LEU A 105 4.93 6.51 -15.10
N GLY A 106 4.09 5.95 -15.99
CA GLY A 106 3.18 6.72 -16.83
C GLY A 106 1.92 7.22 -16.12
N LEU A 107 1.69 6.79 -14.88
CA LEU A 107 0.60 7.24 -14.04
C LEU A 107 1.04 8.42 -13.17
N ASP A 108 0.07 9.25 -12.77
CA ASP A 108 0.29 10.24 -11.71
C ASP A 108 0.66 9.52 -10.39
N MET A 109 1.63 10.06 -9.65
CA MET A 109 2.17 9.41 -8.45
C MET A 109 1.11 9.31 -7.35
N GLU A 110 0.29 10.34 -7.16
CA GLU A 110 -0.81 10.30 -6.19
C GLU A 110 -1.83 9.23 -6.58
N TYR A 111 -2.17 9.14 -7.86
CA TYR A 111 -3.07 8.12 -8.38
C TYR A 111 -2.52 6.70 -8.17
N PHE A 112 -1.27 6.44 -8.51
CA PHE A 112 -0.67 5.11 -8.39
C PHE A 112 -0.64 4.64 -6.94
N TYR A 113 -0.06 5.43 -6.04
CA TYR A 113 0.06 5.08 -4.62
C TYR A 113 -1.28 5.05 -3.88
N TYR A 114 -2.30 5.78 -4.37
CA TYR A 114 -3.66 5.68 -3.83
C TYR A 114 -4.30 4.31 -4.07
N PHE A 115 -4.01 3.68 -5.22
CA PHE A 115 -4.48 2.32 -5.49
C PHE A 115 -3.55 1.27 -4.91
N LYS A 116 -2.26 1.55 -4.80
CA LYS A 116 -1.32 0.62 -4.18
C LYS A 116 -1.65 0.37 -2.69
N SER A 117 -2.01 1.41 -1.95
CA SER A 117 -2.48 1.34 -0.55
C SER A 117 -3.91 0.79 -0.35
N CYS A 118 -4.48 0.09 -1.33
CA CYS A 118 -5.89 -0.32 -1.33
C CYS A 118 -6.27 -1.33 -0.25
N ASP A 119 -5.35 -2.17 0.19
CA ASP A 119 -5.53 -3.16 1.24
C ASP A 119 -5.70 -2.47 2.61
N VAL A 120 -4.78 -1.59 2.99
CA VAL A 120 -4.83 -0.78 4.20
C VAL A 120 -6.09 0.08 4.21
N LYS A 121 -6.45 0.68 3.08
CA LYS A 121 -7.67 1.50 2.94
C LYS A 121 -8.94 0.66 3.11
N LEU A 122 -8.98 -0.56 2.58
CA LEU A 122 -10.08 -1.49 2.78
C LEU A 122 -10.25 -1.85 4.26
N LEU A 123 -9.16 -2.24 4.93
CA LEU A 123 -9.19 -2.58 6.35
C LEU A 123 -9.60 -1.38 7.20
N ARG A 124 -9.08 -0.19 6.89
CA ARG A 124 -9.47 1.06 7.54
C ARG A 124 -10.96 1.33 7.38
N LYS A 125 -11.51 1.18 6.17
CA LYS A 125 -12.94 1.33 5.91
C LYS A 125 -13.78 0.33 6.72
N LEU A 126 -13.33 -0.92 6.86
CA LEU A 126 -14.01 -1.94 7.68
C LEU A 126 -14.01 -1.56 9.17
N ILE A 127 -12.91 -1.02 9.69
CA ILE A 127 -12.83 -0.51 11.07
C ILE A 127 -13.82 0.65 11.29
N TYR A 128 -13.94 1.56 10.31
CA TYR A 128 -14.89 2.67 10.37
C TYR A 128 -16.35 2.21 10.43
N GLU A 129 -16.74 1.26 9.59
CA GLU A 129 -18.11 0.71 9.64
C GLU A 129 -18.39 -0.05 10.94
N GLN A 130 -17.36 -0.67 11.52
CA GLN A 130 -17.49 -1.39 12.79
C GLN A 130 -17.64 -0.44 14.00
N PHE A 131 -17.06 0.77 13.93
CA PHE A 131 -17.01 1.73 15.04
C PHE A 131 -17.52 3.11 14.61
N ALA A 132 -18.83 3.32 14.71
CA ALA A 132 -19.48 4.57 14.36
C ALA A 132 -18.95 5.79 15.14
N GLU A 133 -18.40 5.56 16.34
CA GLU A 133 -17.77 6.61 17.18
C GLU A 133 -16.63 7.34 16.45
N LEU A 134 -15.95 6.70 15.49
CA LEU A 134 -14.85 7.31 14.74
C LEU A 134 -15.28 8.53 13.92
N HIS A 135 -16.54 8.56 13.47
CA HIS A 135 -17.06 9.61 12.59
C HIS A 135 -17.04 11.00 13.25
N ASP A 136 -17.02 11.04 14.59
CA ASP A 136 -16.95 12.29 15.35
C ASP A 136 -15.52 12.85 15.46
N TYR A 137 -14.49 12.01 15.27
CA TYR A 137 -13.10 12.36 15.57
C TYR A 137 -12.21 12.44 14.33
N ILE A 138 -12.42 11.57 13.35
CA ILE A 138 -11.54 11.42 12.19
C ILE A 138 -12.28 10.83 10.99
N ASN A 139 -11.98 11.29 9.77
CA ASN A 139 -12.59 10.78 8.54
C ASN A 139 -11.59 9.92 7.75
N LEU A 140 -12.10 8.99 6.92
CA LEU A 140 -11.27 8.19 6.00
C LEU A 140 -10.37 9.06 5.10
N SER A 141 -10.87 10.22 4.66
CA SER A 141 -10.10 11.16 3.83
C SER A 141 -8.90 11.77 4.54
N ASP A 142 -8.92 11.85 5.88
CA ASP A 142 -7.81 12.43 6.65
C ASP A 142 -6.56 11.54 6.53
N TRP A 143 -6.74 10.23 6.38
CA TRP A 143 -5.66 9.24 6.27
C TRP A 143 -4.93 9.24 4.92
N LYS A 144 -5.50 9.89 3.90
CA LYS A 144 -5.01 9.80 2.52
C LYS A 144 -3.51 10.11 2.40
N LEU A 145 -3.03 11.20 3.02
CA LEU A 145 -1.61 11.55 2.95
C LEU A 145 -0.72 10.55 3.68
N PHE A 146 -1.21 10.01 4.80
CA PHE A 146 -0.47 9.02 5.58
C PHE A 146 -0.33 7.72 4.79
N ASP A 147 -1.43 7.20 4.25
CA ASP A 147 -1.43 5.98 3.44
C ASP A 147 -0.53 6.14 2.20
N LEU A 148 -0.55 7.30 1.52
CA LEU A 148 0.32 7.58 0.37
C LEU A 148 1.82 7.58 0.75
N VAL A 149 2.19 8.31 1.81
CA VAL A 149 3.61 8.46 2.19
C VAL A 149 4.16 7.14 2.71
N THR A 150 3.38 6.40 3.50
CA THR A 150 3.79 5.09 4.01
C THR A 150 3.90 4.04 2.90
N GLU A 151 3.06 4.09 1.87
CA GLU A 151 3.20 3.22 0.69
C GLU A 151 4.48 3.51 -0.12
N ILE A 152 4.86 4.79 -0.23
CA ILE A 152 6.15 5.17 -0.83
C ILE A 152 7.31 4.70 0.04
N ASN A 153 7.16 4.78 1.37
CA ASN A 153 8.19 4.30 2.30
C ASN A 153 8.46 2.81 2.10
N ASP A 154 7.40 1.99 1.99
CA ASP A 154 7.49 0.54 1.75
C ASP A 154 8.24 0.26 0.43
N ASP A 155 7.87 0.92 -0.68
CA ASP A 155 8.59 0.82 -1.97
C ASP A 155 10.09 1.14 -1.86
N VAL A 156 10.46 2.13 -1.05
CA VAL A 156 11.87 2.50 -0.84
C VAL A 156 12.58 1.51 0.08
N MET A 157 11.89 1.03 1.11
CA MET A 157 12.41 0.09 2.10
C MET A 157 12.73 -1.26 1.48
N ASP A 158 11.83 -1.74 0.61
CA ASP A 158 11.84 -3.08 0.02
C ASP A 158 12.55 -3.14 -1.34
N LEU A 159 13.18 -2.05 -1.78
CA LEU A 159 13.89 -1.90 -3.06
C LEU A 159 14.70 -3.14 -3.50
N HIS A 160 15.46 -3.75 -2.58
CA HIS A 160 16.28 -4.93 -2.90
C HIS A 160 15.51 -6.24 -2.84
N GLU A 161 14.50 -6.35 -1.98
CA GLU A 161 13.59 -7.51 -1.92
C GLU A 161 12.80 -7.60 -3.23
N ASP A 162 12.28 -6.46 -3.70
CA ASP A 162 11.48 -6.32 -4.91
C ASP A 162 12.24 -6.64 -6.21
N CYS A 163 13.56 -6.67 -6.16
CA CYS A 163 14.34 -7.14 -7.30
C CYS A 163 14.07 -8.63 -7.63
N GLN A 164 13.52 -9.41 -6.70
CA GLN A 164 13.23 -10.84 -6.87
C GLN A 164 11.84 -11.14 -7.43
N TYR A 165 11.02 -10.11 -7.68
CA TYR A 165 9.61 -10.26 -8.02
C TYR A 165 9.23 -9.51 -9.32
N TYR A 166 8.04 -9.81 -9.84
CA TYR A 166 7.41 -9.12 -10.97
C TYR A 166 6.45 -8.00 -10.50
N ASN A 167 6.87 -7.21 -9.51
CA ASN A 167 5.99 -6.24 -8.88
C ASN A 167 6.12 -4.81 -9.41
N GLY A 168 5.08 -4.02 -9.21
CA GLY A 168 5.00 -2.63 -9.66
C GLY A 168 5.71 -1.62 -8.76
N ASN A 169 6.83 -1.94 -8.10
CA ASN A 169 7.57 -0.97 -7.30
C ASN A 169 8.03 0.21 -8.19
N ALA A 170 7.34 1.35 -8.06
CA ALA A 170 7.57 2.49 -8.94
C ALA A 170 8.90 3.19 -8.63
N PHE A 171 9.39 3.09 -7.40
CA PHE A 171 10.69 3.62 -7.02
C PHE A 171 11.82 2.84 -7.69
N LEU A 172 11.80 1.50 -7.60
CA LEU A 172 12.72 0.60 -8.31
C LEU A 172 12.69 0.86 -9.81
N ILE A 173 11.49 0.93 -10.40
CA ILE A 173 11.35 1.12 -11.85
C ILE A 173 11.91 2.48 -12.28
N SER A 174 11.65 3.53 -11.50
CA SER A 174 12.23 4.86 -11.73
C SER A 174 13.75 4.84 -11.64
N MET A 175 14.33 4.16 -10.64
CA MET A 175 15.79 4.05 -10.48
C MET A 175 16.46 3.46 -11.72
N VAL A 176 15.88 2.41 -12.30
CA VAL A 176 16.45 1.75 -13.48
C VAL A 176 16.21 2.54 -14.76
N GLN A 177 15.02 3.12 -14.96
CA GLN A 177 14.66 3.82 -16.20
C GLN A 177 15.18 5.26 -16.27
N ASP A 178 15.00 6.02 -15.19
CA ASP A 178 15.29 7.46 -15.14
C ASP A 178 16.63 7.76 -14.44
N GLY A 179 17.18 6.78 -13.72
CA GLY A 179 18.42 6.94 -12.96
C GLY A 179 18.23 7.61 -11.60
N LYS A 180 19.32 7.64 -10.82
CA LYS A 180 19.34 8.08 -9.42
C LYS A 180 18.87 9.53 -9.21
N GLU A 181 19.38 10.46 -10.02
CA GLU A 181 19.14 11.89 -9.80
C GLU A 181 17.70 12.29 -10.12
N LEU A 182 17.17 11.85 -11.26
CA LEU A 182 15.79 12.12 -11.64
C LEU A 182 14.81 11.46 -10.67
N THR A 183 15.07 10.21 -10.28
CA THR A 183 14.25 9.50 -9.29
C THR A 183 14.25 10.24 -7.95
N ARG A 184 15.42 10.65 -7.44
CA ARG A 184 15.53 11.43 -6.20
C ARG A 184 14.66 12.68 -6.27
N ASN A 185 14.81 13.47 -7.33
CA ASN A 185 14.08 14.74 -7.46
C ASN A 185 12.57 14.51 -7.56
N LYS A 186 12.13 13.56 -8.39
CA LYS A 186 10.72 13.22 -8.60
C LYS A 186 10.02 12.84 -7.30
N PHE A 187 10.60 11.90 -6.54
CA PHE A 187 10.03 11.42 -5.29
C PHE A 187 10.16 12.47 -4.16
N ALA A 188 11.29 13.18 -4.08
CA ALA A 188 11.46 14.27 -3.11
C ALA A 188 10.42 15.37 -3.31
N ASP A 189 10.20 15.80 -4.56
CA ASP A 189 9.23 16.85 -4.88
C ASP A 189 7.81 16.44 -4.47
N PHE A 190 7.42 15.19 -4.76
CA PHE A 190 6.12 14.66 -4.37
C PHE A 190 5.95 14.54 -2.84
N LEU A 191 6.95 14.02 -2.12
CA LEU A 191 6.92 13.94 -0.66
C LEU A 191 6.86 15.33 -0.01
N ASN A 192 7.62 16.29 -0.54
CA ASN A 192 7.55 17.69 -0.11
C ASN A 192 6.18 18.33 -0.40
N GLU A 193 5.53 17.98 -1.51
CA GLU A 193 4.15 18.39 -1.78
C GLU A 193 3.18 17.79 -0.75
N CYS A 194 3.33 16.51 -0.41
CA CYS A 194 2.54 15.86 0.65
C CYS A 194 2.73 16.58 2.00
N GLY A 195 3.97 16.94 2.37
CA GLY A 195 4.27 17.73 3.56
C GLY A 195 3.55 19.09 3.55
N LYS A 196 3.63 19.84 2.43
CA LYS A 196 2.92 21.12 2.26
C LYS A 196 1.39 20.97 2.32
N LYS A 197 0.83 19.89 1.77
CA LYS A 197 -0.61 19.58 1.87
C LYS A 197 -0.99 19.31 3.33
N ASN A 198 -0.18 18.54 4.05
CA ASN A 198 -0.38 18.22 5.47
C ASN A 198 -0.34 19.46 6.37
N GLU A 199 0.58 20.40 6.12
CA GLU A 199 0.67 21.66 6.86
C GLU A 199 -0.62 22.49 6.78
N LYS A 200 -1.24 22.50 5.60
CA LYS A 200 -2.47 23.26 5.29
C LYS A 200 -3.74 22.61 5.84
N CYS A 201 -3.71 21.35 6.24
CA CYS A 201 -4.88 20.68 6.80
C CYS A 201 -5.26 21.30 8.16
N HIS A 202 -6.56 21.56 8.33
CA HIS A 202 -7.15 22.04 9.58
C HIS A 202 -7.56 20.86 10.45
N TYR A 203 -6.71 20.53 11.41
CA TYR A 203 -6.92 19.45 12.36
C TYR A 203 -7.47 20.03 13.67
N ASN A 204 -8.66 19.59 14.05
CA ASN A 204 -9.44 20.15 15.16
C ASN A 204 -9.71 19.15 16.29
N THR A 205 -9.15 17.95 16.20
CA THR A 205 -9.23 16.89 17.22
C THR A 205 -7.82 16.40 17.53
N ASP A 206 -7.63 15.80 18.70
CA ASP A 206 -6.29 15.34 19.13
C ASP A 206 -5.73 14.27 18.17
N ILE A 207 -6.53 13.27 17.80
CA ILE A 207 -6.11 12.25 16.82
C ILE A 207 -5.72 12.85 15.47
N LYS A 208 -6.42 13.89 15.02
CA LYS A 208 -6.10 14.58 13.77
C LYS A 208 -4.78 15.33 13.85
N ASN A 209 -4.46 15.92 15.01
CA ASN A 209 -3.17 16.54 15.25
C ASN A 209 -2.04 15.49 15.34
N GLU A 210 -2.31 14.33 15.92
CA GLU A 210 -1.35 13.21 15.92
C GLU A 210 -1.10 12.69 14.52
N LEU A 211 -2.14 12.48 13.72
CA LEU A 211 -2.04 12.10 12.32
C LEU A 211 -1.21 13.11 11.51
N LYS A 212 -1.41 14.42 11.74
CA LYS A 212 -0.55 15.45 11.14
C LYS A 212 0.91 15.20 11.44
N ASN A 213 1.24 14.97 12.71
CA ASN A 213 2.62 14.75 13.14
C ASN A 213 3.20 13.46 12.53
N TRP A 214 2.41 12.39 12.44
CA TRP A 214 2.86 11.16 11.76
C TRP A 214 3.13 11.38 10.29
N VAL A 215 2.24 12.05 9.55
CA VAL A 215 2.48 12.36 8.14
C VAL A 215 3.79 13.15 7.98
N SER A 216 4.02 14.17 8.82
CA SER A 216 5.28 14.92 8.80
C SER A 216 6.50 14.04 9.10
N ASN A 217 6.40 13.18 10.13
CA ASN A 217 7.49 12.27 10.49
C ASN A 217 7.78 11.25 9.38
N GLU A 218 6.75 10.70 8.74
CA GLU A 218 6.91 9.73 7.66
C GLU A 218 7.44 10.39 6.37
N VAL A 219 7.08 11.64 6.09
CA VAL A 219 7.71 12.40 4.99
C VAL A 219 9.22 12.53 5.25
N ASP A 220 9.60 12.96 6.45
CA ASP A 220 11.01 13.14 6.82
C ASP A 220 11.78 11.82 6.86
N SER A 221 11.17 10.74 7.38
CA SER A 221 11.77 9.41 7.44
C SER A 221 12.00 8.87 6.03
N THR A 222 11.00 8.99 5.15
CA THR A 222 11.04 8.50 3.77
C THR A 222 12.07 9.26 2.95
N LEU A 223 12.17 10.59 3.08
CA LEU A 223 13.18 11.39 2.39
C LEU A 223 14.62 10.97 2.77
N LYS A 224 14.85 10.67 4.06
CA LYS A 224 16.15 10.19 4.55
C LYS A 224 16.45 8.78 4.03
N LEU A 225 15.50 7.87 4.18
CA LEU A 225 15.62 6.49 3.72
C LEU A 225 15.89 6.44 2.21
N MET A 226 15.14 7.22 1.43
CA MET A 226 15.34 7.33 -0.02
C MET A 226 16.74 7.81 -0.35
N SER A 227 17.24 8.86 0.32
CA SER A 227 18.59 9.37 0.06
C SER A 227 19.64 8.29 0.31
N GLN A 228 19.52 7.56 1.42
CA GLN A 228 20.39 6.44 1.76
C GLN A 228 20.32 5.32 0.71
N ARG A 229 19.11 4.85 0.35
CA ARG A 229 18.91 3.77 -0.61
C ARG A 229 19.46 4.11 -1.98
N ILE A 230 19.27 5.35 -2.45
CA ILE A 230 19.81 5.81 -3.73
C ILE A 230 21.34 5.79 -3.73
N GLU A 231 21.97 6.18 -2.62
CA GLU A 231 23.43 6.18 -2.51
C GLU A 231 23.99 4.75 -2.49
N GLU A 232 23.37 3.86 -1.71
CA GLU A 232 23.78 2.46 -1.53
C GLU A 232 23.54 1.59 -2.78
N SER A 233 22.53 1.91 -3.58
CA SER A 233 22.12 1.05 -4.70
C SER A 233 23.07 1.13 -5.89
N ASP A 234 23.39 0.00 -6.49
CA ASP A 234 24.05 -0.06 -7.80
C ASP A 234 23.00 -0.25 -8.90
N LEU A 235 22.96 0.65 -9.89
CA LEU A 235 21.93 0.62 -10.94
C LEU A 235 22.05 -0.62 -11.82
N ASP A 236 23.27 -1.09 -12.06
CA ASP A 236 23.49 -2.32 -12.83
C ASP A 236 22.87 -3.50 -12.08
N THR A 237 23.09 -3.60 -10.77
CA THR A 237 22.46 -4.62 -9.93
C THR A 237 20.91 -4.53 -9.97
N LEU A 238 20.34 -3.33 -9.88
CA LEU A 238 18.88 -3.14 -9.95
C LEU A 238 18.29 -3.49 -11.32
N ALA A 239 19.02 -3.24 -12.41
CA ALA A 239 18.60 -3.57 -13.77
C ALA A 239 18.47 -5.08 -14.01
N HIS A 240 19.13 -5.91 -13.20
CA HIS A 240 18.99 -7.36 -13.23
C HIS A 240 17.78 -7.88 -12.42
N SER A 241 16.83 -7.00 -12.06
CA SER A 241 15.61 -7.44 -11.38
C SER A 241 14.83 -8.45 -12.22
N THR A 242 14.06 -9.28 -11.53
CA THR A 242 13.21 -10.31 -12.11
C THR A 242 12.22 -9.70 -13.11
N LEU A 243 11.63 -8.55 -12.79
CA LEU A 243 10.82 -7.75 -13.72
C LEU A 243 11.57 -7.38 -15.01
N PHE A 244 12.77 -6.81 -14.91
CA PHE A 244 13.50 -6.30 -16.08
C PHE A 244 14.04 -7.41 -16.98
N SER A 245 14.41 -8.56 -16.42
CA SER A 245 14.86 -9.72 -17.18
C SER A 245 13.85 -10.18 -18.25
N LYS A 246 12.56 -9.92 -18.05
CA LYS A 246 11.49 -10.28 -18.98
C LYS A 246 11.39 -9.32 -20.16
N PHE A 247 11.75 -8.06 -19.98
CA PHE A 247 11.70 -7.07 -21.05
C PHE A 247 12.92 -7.16 -21.98
N GLU A 248 14.09 -7.52 -21.45
CA GLU A 248 15.30 -7.74 -22.27
C GLU A 248 15.18 -8.97 -23.19
N CYS A 249 14.40 -9.98 -22.80
CA CYS A 249 14.16 -11.16 -23.64
C CYS A 249 13.16 -10.91 -24.80
N LEU A 250 12.49 -9.75 -24.82
CA LEU A 250 11.45 -9.41 -25.81
C LEU A 250 11.93 -8.43 -26.89
N SER A 251 13.16 -7.90 -26.77
CA SER A 251 13.82 -7.02 -27.76
C SER A 251 14.76 -7.79 -28.69
#